data_AF-A0A0E0F0I8-F1
#
_entry.id   AF-A0A0E0F0I8-F1
#
_cell.length_a   1.000
_cell.length_b   1.000
_cell.length_c   1.000
_cell.angle_alpha   90.00
_cell.angle_beta   90.00
_cell.angle_gamma   90.00
#
_symmetry.space_group_name_H-M   'P 1'
#
loop_
_entity.id
_entity.type
_entity.pdbx_description
1 polymer ?
#
loop_
_entity_poly.entity_id
_entity_poly.type
_entity_poly.pdbx_seq_one_letter_code
_entity_poly.pdbx_strand_id
1 'polypeptide(L)'
;MKKQAGSRIPSFTKEQSELIRGSADFIGINHYKSLYVSDGSNRKKAGLRDYNADMAAHFRVSRNDTPSDKYAPSKILSDPKGLQCFGQFDKEDSLNDTERVEYLSSYMGGTLAALRNGANVKGYFVWSFLDMFELFAGYHSPFGLHHVDFEDPSLPRQPKLSAQWYSKFLRSEIGINIENMISPHEHEHSYYQ
;
A
#
# COMPACT_ATOMS: atom_id res chain seq x y z
N MET A 1 -10.58 15.60 -11.27
CA MET A 1 -10.97 14.61 -12.32
C MET A 1 -11.88 15.19 -13.39
N LYS A 2 -13.14 15.56 -13.13
CA LYS A 2 -14.09 16.05 -14.17
C LYS A 2 -13.51 17.14 -15.10
N LYS A 3 -12.83 18.15 -14.54
CA LYS A 3 -12.15 19.23 -15.30
C LYS A 3 -11.02 18.72 -16.23
N GLN A 4 -10.29 17.69 -15.83
CA GLN A 4 -9.13 17.18 -16.58
C GLN A 4 -9.54 16.14 -17.63
N ALA A 5 -10.42 15.21 -17.24
CA ALA A 5 -10.88 14.13 -18.11
C ALA A 5 -11.95 14.60 -19.12
N GLY A 6 -12.75 15.60 -18.75
CA GLY A 6 -13.81 16.14 -19.60
C GLY A 6 -14.83 15.07 -19.98
N SER A 7 -15.18 15.01 -21.26
CA SER A 7 -16.15 14.07 -21.83
C SER A 7 -15.73 12.59 -21.77
N ARG A 8 -14.47 12.27 -21.43
CA ARG A 8 -14.01 10.88 -21.23
C ARG A 8 -14.56 10.24 -19.95
N ILE A 9 -15.05 11.03 -19.00
CA ILE A 9 -15.78 10.52 -17.83
C ILE A 9 -17.27 10.79 -18.07
N PRO A 10 -18.09 9.73 -18.25
CA PRO A 10 -19.54 9.88 -18.37
C PRO A 10 -20.14 10.59 -17.15
N SER A 11 -21.16 11.41 -17.39
CA SER A 11 -21.94 12.01 -16.32
C SER A 11 -23.01 11.04 -15.84
N PHE A 12 -23.19 10.94 -14.53
CA PHE A 12 -24.36 10.29 -13.96
C PHE A 12 -25.61 11.14 -14.18
N THR A 13 -26.75 10.49 -14.43
CA THR A 13 -28.06 11.15 -14.29
C THR A 13 -28.33 11.46 -12.81
N LYS A 14 -29.41 12.20 -12.55
CA LYS A 14 -29.83 12.50 -11.17
C LYS A 14 -30.18 11.22 -10.42
N GLU A 15 -30.96 10.36 -11.06
CA GLU A 15 -31.43 9.08 -10.52
C GLU A 15 -30.25 8.15 -10.21
N GLN A 16 -29.26 8.06 -11.11
CA GLN A 16 -28.04 7.28 -10.87
C GLN A 16 -27.21 7.83 -9.69
N SER A 17 -27.16 9.16 -9.55
CA SER A 17 -26.45 9.81 -8.45
C SER A 17 -27.13 9.54 -7.10
N GLU A 18 -28.46 9.48 -7.08
CA GLU A 18 -29.25 9.13 -5.90
C GLU A 18 -29.04 7.67 -5.48
N LEU A 19 -28.90 6.73 -6.44
CA LEU A 19 -28.62 5.32 -6.15
C LEU A 19 -27.24 5.08 -5.52
N ILE A 20 -26.23 5.89 -5.87
CA ILE A 20 -24.86 5.73 -5.35
C ILE A 20 -24.67 6.46 -4.01
N ARG A 21 -25.40 7.56 -3.79
CA ARG A 21 -25.25 8.36 -2.57
C ARG A 21 -25.71 7.55 -1.36
N GLY A 22 -24.79 7.29 -0.43
CA GLY A 22 -25.08 6.54 0.79
C GLY A 22 -25.17 5.02 0.57
N SER A 23 -24.72 4.50 -0.57
CA SER A 23 -24.73 3.06 -0.86
C SER A 23 -23.59 2.26 -0.19
N ALA A 24 -22.92 2.82 0.82
CA ALA A 24 -21.79 2.20 1.49
C ALA A 24 -21.86 2.47 3.00
N ASP A 25 -21.90 1.40 3.78
CA ASP A 25 -21.88 1.46 5.25
C ASP A 25 -20.46 1.55 5.82
N PHE A 26 -19.48 1.06 5.05
CA PHE A 26 -18.06 1.09 5.39
C PHE A 26 -17.21 1.24 4.14
N ILE A 27 -15.96 1.68 4.34
CA ILE A 27 -14.96 1.81 3.27
C ILE A 27 -13.76 0.95 3.64
N GLY A 28 -13.39 0.05 2.75
CA GLY A 28 -12.12 -0.66 2.79
C GLY A 28 -11.04 0.13 2.06
N ILE A 29 -9.83 0.20 2.63
CA ILE A 29 -8.68 0.85 2.00
C ILE A 29 -7.57 -0.18 1.88
N ASN A 30 -7.23 -0.55 0.64
CA ASN A 30 -6.04 -1.33 0.36
C ASN A 30 -4.85 -0.37 0.28
N HIS A 31 -4.09 -0.26 1.38
CA HIS A 31 -2.93 0.61 1.45
C HIS A 31 -1.64 -0.20 1.46
N TYR A 32 -0.79 0.03 0.46
CA TYR A 32 0.44 -0.72 0.27
C TYR A 32 1.70 0.13 0.31
N LYS A 33 1.57 1.44 -0.01
CA LYS A 33 2.66 2.40 -0.04
C LYS A 33 2.14 3.83 -0.10
N SER A 34 3.00 4.77 0.25
CA SER A 34 2.85 6.21 0.01
C SER A 34 3.92 6.68 -0.98
N LEU A 35 3.66 7.80 -1.68
CA LEU A 35 4.58 8.38 -2.66
C LEU A 35 4.71 9.88 -2.42
N TYR A 36 5.88 10.43 -2.72
CA TYR A 36 6.05 11.88 -2.83
C TYR A 36 5.49 12.35 -4.17
N VAL A 37 4.75 13.46 -4.14
CA VAL A 37 4.08 14.02 -5.32
C VAL A 37 4.46 15.50 -5.45
N SER A 38 4.78 15.93 -6.67
CA SER A 38 4.97 17.36 -7.00
C SER A 38 4.18 17.76 -8.23
N ASP A 39 3.89 19.06 -8.34
CA ASP A 39 3.09 19.63 -9.44
C ASP A 39 3.77 19.40 -10.80
N GLY A 40 2.98 18.93 -11.77
CA GLY A 40 3.35 18.77 -13.17
C GLY A 40 2.44 19.55 -14.11
N SER A 41 1.78 20.61 -13.62
CA SER A 41 0.75 21.35 -14.35
C SER A 41 1.28 22.19 -15.51
N ASN A 42 2.58 22.48 -15.53
CA ASN A 42 3.27 23.22 -16.59
C ASN A 42 3.35 22.47 -17.93
N ARG A 43 2.88 21.22 -18.01
CA ARG A 43 2.88 20.46 -19.26
C ARG A 43 1.85 21.00 -20.26
N LYS A 44 2.29 21.19 -21.51
CA LYS A 44 1.38 21.48 -22.63
C LYS A 44 0.37 20.34 -22.77
N LYS A 45 -0.92 20.70 -22.74
CA LYS A 45 -2.00 19.76 -23.02
C LYS A 45 -2.07 19.56 -24.54
N ALA A 46 -1.71 18.38 -25.01
CA ALA A 46 -1.77 18.04 -26.44
C ALA A 46 -2.31 16.62 -26.63
N GLY A 47 -3.13 16.43 -27.67
CA GLY A 47 -3.56 15.12 -28.15
C GLY A 47 -4.42 14.30 -27.19
N LEU A 48 -4.44 12.99 -27.44
CA LEU A 48 -5.08 11.98 -26.59
C LEU A 48 -4.31 11.87 -25.26
N ARG A 49 -5.02 11.97 -24.13
CA ARG A 49 -4.41 11.90 -22.78
C ARG A 49 -4.73 10.56 -22.13
N ASP A 50 -3.71 9.95 -21.53
CA ASP A 50 -3.88 8.86 -20.58
C ASP A 50 -4.12 9.41 -19.16
N TYR A 51 -4.31 8.50 -18.20
CA TYR A 51 -4.57 8.88 -16.82
C TYR A 51 -3.36 9.60 -16.18
N ASN A 52 -2.13 9.26 -16.55
CA ASN A 52 -0.92 9.92 -16.04
C ASN A 52 -0.84 11.38 -16.51
N ALA A 53 -1.08 11.62 -17.79
CA ALA A 53 -1.16 12.95 -18.36
C ALA A 53 -2.27 13.77 -17.69
N ASP A 54 -3.42 13.18 -17.38
CA ASP A 54 -4.54 13.84 -16.69
C ASP A 54 -4.26 14.21 -15.25
N MET A 55 -3.54 13.36 -14.52
CA MET A 55 -3.10 13.65 -13.15
C MET A 55 -2.21 14.89 -13.11
N ALA A 56 -1.39 15.10 -14.14
CA ALA A 56 -0.46 16.23 -14.26
C ALA A 56 0.43 16.38 -13.01
N ALA A 57 0.98 15.24 -12.57
CA ALA A 57 1.81 15.13 -11.38
C ALA A 57 3.11 14.41 -11.70
N HIS A 58 4.11 14.64 -10.86
CA HIS A 58 5.33 13.84 -10.82
C HIS A 58 5.37 13.03 -9.52
N PHE A 59 5.87 11.80 -9.62
CA PHE A 59 5.94 10.85 -8.51
C PHE A 59 7.40 10.53 -8.18
N ARG A 60 7.68 10.36 -6.88
CA ARG A 60 8.95 9.87 -6.35
C ARG A 60 8.68 8.84 -5.25
N VAL A 61 9.51 7.80 -5.17
CA VAL A 61 9.37 6.74 -4.15
C VAL A 61 10.21 7.08 -2.91
N SER A 62 11.32 7.76 -3.10
CA SER A 62 12.13 8.42 -2.07
C SER A 62 12.17 9.93 -2.32
N ARG A 63 12.41 10.71 -1.25
CA ARG A 63 12.47 12.18 -1.30
C ARG A 63 13.47 12.70 -2.35
N ASN A 64 14.58 11.99 -2.52
CA ASN A 64 15.70 12.39 -3.38
C ASN A 64 15.66 11.76 -4.78
N ASP A 65 14.62 10.98 -5.11
CA ASP A 65 14.54 10.36 -6.43
C ASP A 65 14.29 11.39 -7.53
N THR A 66 14.71 11.02 -8.74
CA THR A 66 14.34 11.77 -9.94
C THR A 66 12.82 11.64 -10.16
N PRO A 67 12.07 12.76 -10.25
CA PRO A 67 10.63 12.72 -10.48
C PRO A 67 10.26 12.02 -11.80
N SER A 68 9.24 11.15 -11.74
CA SER A 68 8.71 10.43 -12.90
C SER A 68 7.27 10.81 -13.19
N ASP A 69 6.92 10.84 -14.46
CA ASP A 69 5.57 11.12 -14.96
C ASP A 69 4.69 9.86 -14.98
N LYS A 70 5.31 8.68 -14.84
CA LYS A 70 4.61 7.40 -14.76
C LYS A 70 4.36 7.08 -13.30
N TYR A 71 3.13 6.71 -12.98
CA TYR A 71 2.85 6.07 -11.69
C TYR A 71 3.74 4.83 -11.56
N ALA A 72 4.74 4.90 -10.67
CA ALA A 72 5.80 3.89 -10.62
C ALA A 72 5.28 2.57 -10.00
N PRO A 73 5.34 1.43 -10.72
CA PRO A 73 5.06 0.13 -10.15
C PRO A 73 6.28 -0.80 -10.35
N SER A 74 7.41 -0.55 -9.69
CA SER A 74 8.43 -1.60 -9.42
C SER A 74 9.71 -1.08 -8.75
N LYS A 75 10.24 -1.87 -7.80
CA LYS A 75 11.63 -1.91 -7.27
C LYS A 75 12.21 -0.60 -6.78
N ILE A 76 11.71 0.00 -5.69
CA ILE A 76 12.50 1.03 -5.02
C ILE A 76 12.23 1.02 -3.51
N LEU A 77 13.32 1.01 -2.76
CA LEU A 77 13.41 1.35 -1.34
C LEU A 77 12.71 2.71 -1.11
N SER A 78 11.50 2.72 -0.54
CA SER A 78 10.81 3.98 -0.27
C SER A 78 11.38 4.66 0.98
N ASP A 79 10.92 5.88 1.28
CA ASP A 79 11.21 6.60 2.52
C ASP A 79 9.85 7.08 3.06
N PRO A 80 9.48 6.85 4.34
CA PRO A 80 10.25 6.27 5.45
C PRO A 80 10.26 4.75 5.54
N LYS A 81 11.32 4.23 6.19
CA LYS A 81 11.55 2.82 6.54
C LYS A 81 10.35 2.23 7.29
N GLY A 82 9.92 1.03 6.91
CA GLY A 82 8.79 0.32 7.53
C GLY A 82 7.48 0.30 6.74
N LEU A 83 7.28 1.22 5.77
CA LEU A 83 6.13 1.14 4.85
C LEU A 83 6.48 0.46 3.51
N GLN A 84 7.63 -0.22 3.48
CA GLN A 84 8.28 -0.78 2.31
C GLN A 84 8.13 -2.28 2.35
N CYS A 85 7.30 -2.88 1.51
CA CYS A 85 7.36 -4.29 1.13
C CYS A 85 6.26 -4.61 0.13
N PHE A 86 6.13 -3.81 -0.93
CA PHE A 86 5.25 -4.24 -2.02
C PHE A 86 5.96 -5.29 -2.88
N GLY A 87 5.75 -6.56 -2.53
CA GLY A 87 5.89 -7.69 -3.46
C GLY A 87 7.30 -8.11 -3.83
N GLN A 88 8.29 -7.85 -2.97
CA GLN A 88 9.69 -8.21 -3.22
C GLN A 88 10.25 -8.95 -2.02
N PHE A 89 9.83 -10.20 -1.89
CA PHE A 89 10.51 -11.14 -1.02
C PHE A 89 11.34 -12.02 -1.93
N ASP A 90 12.66 -11.94 -1.80
CA ASP A 90 13.56 -12.76 -2.58
C ASP A 90 13.17 -14.23 -2.41
N LYS A 91 12.98 -14.93 -3.54
CA LYS A 91 12.57 -16.35 -3.52
C LYS A 91 13.56 -17.21 -2.73
N GLU A 92 14.83 -16.81 -2.70
CA GLU A 92 15.93 -17.52 -2.06
C GLU A 92 15.84 -17.53 -0.52
N ASP A 93 15.14 -16.56 0.10
CA ASP A 93 14.93 -16.52 1.57
C ASP A 93 13.44 -16.46 1.96
N SER A 94 12.58 -17.08 1.13
CA SER A 94 11.12 -16.92 1.21
C SER A 94 10.49 -17.32 2.55
N LEU A 95 11.15 -18.16 3.35
CA LEU A 95 10.68 -18.58 4.67
C LEU A 95 11.11 -17.62 5.79
N ASN A 96 12.23 -16.90 5.65
CA ASN A 96 12.75 -15.97 6.65
C ASN A 96 12.51 -14.52 6.23
N ASP A 97 11.25 -14.20 5.99
CA ASP A 97 10.77 -12.94 5.46
C ASP A 97 10.74 -11.80 6.49
N THR A 98 11.90 -11.47 7.06
CA THR A 98 12.06 -10.44 8.11
C THR A 98 11.52 -9.08 7.67
N GLU A 99 11.70 -8.71 6.40
CA GLU A 99 11.16 -7.46 5.86
C GLU A 99 9.62 -7.42 5.93
N ARG A 100 8.94 -8.57 5.78
CA ARG A 100 7.48 -8.67 5.95
C ARG A 100 7.10 -8.44 7.41
N VAL A 101 7.86 -8.98 8.35
CA VAL A 101 7.66 -8.75 9.78
C VAL A 101 7.74 -7.26 10.09
N GLU A 102 8.77 -6.58 9.59
CA GLU A 102 8.93 -5.14 9.75
C GLU A 102 7.77 -4.36 9.12
N TYR A 103 7.39 -4.71 7.89
CA TYR A 103 6.26 -4.11 7.19
C TYR A 103 4.94 -4.24 7.96
N LEU A 104 4.60 -5.45 8.40
CA LEU A 104 3.37 -5.70 9.16
C LEU A 104 3.37 -4.97 10.49
N SER A 105 4.49 -5.01 11.22
CA SER A 105 4.67 -4.29 12.48
C SER A 105 4.46 -2.78 12.29
N SER A 106 5.08 -2.19 11.27
CA SER A 106 4.97 -0.76 10.96
C SER A 106 3.55 -0.34 10.54
N TYR A 107 2.90 -1.12 9.67
CA TYR A 107 1.53 -0.83 9.25
C TYR A 107 0.51 -0.96 10.38
N MET A 108 0.66 -1.99 11.23
CA MET A 108 -0.20 -2.16 12.40
C MET A 108 0.07 -1.07 13.44
N GLY A 109 1.33 -0.67 13.66
CA GLY A 109 1.69 0.46 14.50
C GLY A 109 1.07 1.78 14.01
N GLY A 110 1.16 2.08 12.72
CA GLY A 110 0.52 3.24 12.10
C GLY A 110 -1.02 3.20 12.19
N THR A 111 -1.62 2.02 12.01
CA THR A 111 -3.06 1.82 12.17
C THR A 111 -3.50 2.08 13.62
N LEU A 112 -2.72 1.60 14.59
CA LEU A 112 -2.96 1.84 16.02
C LEU A 112 -2.80 3.32 16.37
N ALA A 113 -1.80 4.01 15.82
CA ALA A 113 -1.63 5.44 15.98
C ALA A 113 -2.83 6.22 15.41
N ALA A 114 -3.31 5.87 14.21
CA ALA A 114 -4.51 6.48 13.62
C ALA A 114 -5.76 6.26 14.48
N LEU A 115 -5.95 5.04 15.00
CA LEU A 115 -7.05 4.71 15.91
C LEU A 115 -6.98 5.56 17.20
N ARG A 116 -5.79 5.70 17.80
CA ARG A 116 -5.55 6.56 18.97
C ARG A 116 -5.79 8.04 18.68
N ASN A 117 -5.58 8.48 17.43
CA ASN A 117 -5.87 9.83 16.95
C ASN A 117 -7.33 10.02 16.47
N GLY A 118 -8.23 9.09 16.79
CA GLY A 118 -9.67 9.22 16.56
C GLY A 118 -10.18 8.66 15.23
N ALA A 119 -9.33 8.02 14.41
CA ALA A 119 -9.80 7.34 13.22
C ALA A 119 -10.70 6.15 13.59
N ASN A 120 -11.87 6.04 12.94
CA ASN A 120 -12.83 4.97 13.18
C ASN A 120 -12.46 3.67 12.43
N VAL A 121 -11.31 3.09 12.77
CA VAL A 121 -10.81 1.85 12.17
C VAL A 121 -11.60 0.66 12.72
N LYS A 122 -12.10 -0.22 11.84
CA LYS A 122 -12.88 -1.41 12.22
C LYS A 122 -12.10 -2.72 12.15
N GLY A 123 -11.00 -2.76 11.42
CA GLY A 123 -10.18 -3.96 11.29
C GLY A 123 -8.95 -3.73 10.42
N TYR A 124 -8.04 -4.70 10.46
CA TYR A 124 -6.83 -4.78 9.65
C TYR A 124 -6.75 -6.17 9.04
N PHE A 125 -6.54 -6.25 7.73
CA PHE A 125 -6.45 -7.51 7.00
C PHE A 125 -5.15 -7.54 6.20
N VAL A 126 -4.37 -8.61 6.38
CA VAL A 126 -3.12 -8.80 5.65
C VAL A 126 -3.38 -9.43 4.28
N TRP A 127 -2.78 -8.85 3.24
CA TRP A 127 -2.59 -9.50 1.96
C TRP A 127 -1.21 -10.18 1.95
N SER A 128 -1.10 -11.51 1.97
CA SER A 128 -2.17 -12.51 1.96
C SER A 128 -1.88 -13.63 2.97
N PHE A 129 -2.83 -14.54 3.18
CA PHE A 129 -2.61 -15.69 4.06
C PHE A 129 -1.67 -16.74 3.45
N LEU A 130 -1.80 -17.01 2.14
CA LEU A 130 -1.01 -17.98 1.38
C LEU A 130 -0.37 -17.30 0.16
N ASP A 131 0.79 -17.79 -0.27
CA ASP A 131 1.29 -17.49 -1.61
C ASP A 131 0.25 -17.91 -2.65
N MET A 132 0.07 -17.07 -3.67
CA MET A 132 -1.02 -17.20 -4.64
C MET A 132 -0.61 -16.66 -6.02
N PHE A 133 -1.51 -16.79 -6.99
CA PHE A 133 -1.33 -16.23 -8.33
C PHE A 133 -1.55 -14.71 -8.31
N GLU A 134 -0.50 -13.94 -8.59
CA GLU A 134 -0.49 -12.48 -8.44
C GLU A 134 -0.60 -11.74 -9.77
N LEU A 135 -1.75 -11.90 -10.44
CA LEU A 135 -2.10 -11.21 -11.69
C LEU A 135 -0.94 -11.24 -12.70
N PHE A 136 -0.29 -10.09 -12.95
CA PHE A 136 0.79 -9.95 -13.91
C PHE A 136 2.12 -10.59 -13.48
N ALA A 137 2.31 -10.88 -12.19
CA ALA A 137 3.49 -11.56 -11.66
C ALA A 137 3.36 -13.09 -11.65
N GLY A 138 2.14 -13.62 -11.82
CA GLY A 138 1.87 -15.05 -11.69
C GLY A 138 2.29 -15.60 -10.33
N TYR A 139 2.93 -16.78 -10.30
CA TYR A 139 3.42 -17.42 -9.07
C TYR A 139 4.83 -16.94 -8.63
N HIS A 140 5.32 -15.83 -9.18
CA HIS A 140 6.68 -15.36 -8.93
C HIS A 140 6.81 -14.36 -7.78
N SER A 141 5.68 -13.85 -7.25
CA SER A 141 5.64 -12.90 -6.14
C SER A 141 4.97 -13.53 -4.92
N PRO A 142 5.75 -14.02 -3.93
CA PRO A 142 5.20 -14.73 -2.79
C PRO A 142 4.72 -13.73 -1.71
N PHE A 143 3.47 -13.26 -1.80
CA PHE A 143 2.88 -12.29 -0.84
C PHE A 143 2.40 -12.92 0.48
N GLY A 144 2.19 -14.23 0.52
CA GLY A 144 1.55 -14.91 1.64
C GLY A 144 2.39 -14.95 2.90
N LEU A 145 1.71 -15.04 4.05
CA LEU A 145 2.32 -15.46 5.32
C LEU A 145 2.79 -16.91 5.28
N HIS A 146 2.17 -17.75 4.44
CA HIS A 146 2.57 -19.13 4.21
C HIS A 146 3.10 -19.29 2.80
N HIS A 147 4.25 -19.94 2.69
CA HIS A 147 4.77 -20.42 1.43
C HIS A 147 3.88 -21.54 0.89
N VAL A 148 3.68 -21.56 -0.43
CA VAL A 148 3.05 -22.66 -1.16
C VAL A 148 4.06 -23.14 -2.20
N ASP A 149 4.42 -24.42 -2.14
CA ASP A 149 5.23 -25.03 -3.18
C ASP A 149 4.34 -25.36 -4.38
N PHE A 150 4.48 -24.60 -5.46
CA PHE A 150 3.69 -24.78 -6.68
C PHE A 150 4.28 -25.83 -7.63
N GLU A 151 5.50 -26.33 -7.38
CA GLU A 151 6.13 -27.39 -8.16
C GLU A 151 5.68 -28.77 -7.69
N ASP A 152 5.29 -28.91 -6.42
CA ASP A 152 4.68 -30.12 -5.88
C ASP A 152 3.16 -30.15 -6.14
N PRO A 153 2.61 -31.20 -6.82
CA PRO A 153 1.17 -31.33 -7.08
C PRO A 153 0.28 -31.35 -5.83
N SER A 154 0.82 -31.69 -4.66
CA SER A 154 0.12 -31.68 -3.38
C SER A 154 0.00 -30.27 -2.77
N LEU A 155 0.71 -29.29 -3.34
CA LEU A 155 0.73 -27.89 -2.91
C LEU A 155 0.97 -27.75 -1.40
N PRO A 156 2.06 -28.29 -0.83
CA PRO A 156 2.31 -28.21 0.59
C PRO A 156 2.48 -26.75 1.02
N ARG A 157 2.02 -26.44 2.25
CA ARG A 157 2.10 -25.09 2.84
C ARG A 157 3.14 -25.10 3.96
N GLN A 158 3.96 -24.05 4.02
CA GLN A 158 4.92 -23.86 5.10
C GLN A 158 4.77 -22.45 5.71
N PRO A 159 4.64 -22.31 7.04
CA PRO A 159 4.56 -21.00 7.68
C PRO A 159 5.90 -20.27 7.57
N LYS A 160 5.89 -19.03 7.09
CA LYS A 160 7.08 -18.16 7.08
C LYS A 160 7.29 -17.53 8.47
N LEU A 161 8.42 -16.86 8.66
CA LEU A 161 8.70 -16.10 9.88
C LEU A 161 7.57 -15.11 10.20
N SER A 162 7.05 -14.42 9.19
CA SER A 162 5.91 -13.51 9.34
C SER A 162 4.63 -14.19 9.83
N ALA A 163 4.33 -15.43 9.40
CA ALA A 163 3.20 -16.19 9.95
C ALA A 163 3.39 -16.44 11.45
N GLN A 164 4.60 -16.84 11.84
CA GLN A 164 4.91 -17.12 13.25
C GLN A 164 4.84 -15.84 14.09
N TRP A 165 5.43 -14.74 13.60
CA TRP A 165 5.37 -13.43 14.24
C TRP A 165 3.92 -12.94 14.38
N TYR A 166 3.14 -12.98 13.29
CA TYR A 166 1.75 -12.54 13.29
C TYR A 166 0.90 -13.35 14.25
N SER A 167 1.13 -14.66 14.32
CA SER A 167 0.48 -15.57 15.27
C SER A 167 0.79 -15.21 16.73
N LYS A 168 2.05 -14.92 17.05
CA LYS A 168 2.46 -14.46 18.39
C LYS A 168 1.85 -13.10 18.75
N PHE A 169 1.80 -12.18 17.79
CA PHE A 169 1.18 -10.87 17.96
C PHE A 169 -0.32 -11.00 18.28
N LEU A 170 -1.06 -11.81 17.52
CA LEU A 170 -2.50 -12.05 17.76
C LEU A 170 -2.78 -12.73 19.10
N ARG A 171 -1.84 -13.53 19.63
CA ARG A 171 -1.92 -14.13 20.97
C ARG A 171 -1.42 -13.21 22.08
N SER A 172 -1.05 -11.97 21.77
CA SER A 172 -0.49 -11.00 22.73
C SER A 172 0.80 -11.47 23.41
N GLU A 173 1.55 -12.40 22.79
CA GLU A 173 2.85 -12.86 23.29
C GLU A 173 3.96 -11.84 22.98
N ILE A 174 3.74 -11.01 21.96
CA ILE A 174 4.62 -9.91 21.55
C ILE A 174 3.78 -8.66 21.30
N GLY A 175 4.35 -7.48 21.52
CA GLY A 175 3.73 -6.18 21.26
C GLY A 175 4.44 -5.38 20.17
N ILE A 176 3.81 -4.30 19.71
CA ILE A 176 4.40 -3.33 18.77
C ILE A 176 4.78 -2.07 19.57
N ASN A 177 6.04 -1.65 19.50
CA ASN A 177 6.48 -0.38 20.06
C ASN A 177 6.33 0.74 19.03
N ILE A 178 5.50 1.75 19.34
CA ILE A 178 5.17 2.87 18.43
C ILE A 178 6.22 3.99 18.50
N GLU A 179 7.00 4.10 19.58
CA GLU A 179 7.94 5.21 19.81
C GLU A 179 9.07 5.28 18.75
N ASN A 180 9.39 4.15 18.11
CA ASN A 180 10.43 4.06 17.09
C ASN A 180 9.91 4.29 15.66
N MET A 181 8.60 4.51 15.46
CA MET A 181 7.98 4.58 14.12
C MET A 181 7.70 6.00 13.63
N ILE A 182 7.74 6.99 14.53
CA ILE A 182 7.61 8.41 14.19
C ILE A 182 9.01 9.00 14.28
N SER A 183 9.59 9.38 13.14
CA SER A 183 10.83 10.15 13.14
C SER A 183 10.59 11.45 13.94
N PRO A 184 11.47 11.82 14.89
CA PRO A 184 11.33 13.04 15.70
C PRO A 184 11.16 14.33 14.89
N HIS A 185 11.49 14.29 13.59
CA HIS A 185 11.47 15.44 12.70
C HIS A 185 10.09 15.79 12.10
N GLU A 186 9.02 15.01 12.34
CA GLU A 186 7.67 15.37 11.87
C GLU A 186 6.89 16.32 12.80
N HIS A 187 7.42 16.61 13.99
CA HIS A 187 6.78 17.53 14.95
C HIS A 187 6.92 19.03 14.59
N GLU A 188 7.71 19.42 13.58
CA GLU A 188 8.02 20.83 13.32
C GLU A 188 7.00 21.58 12.43
N HIS A 189 5.97 20.94 11.89
CA HIS A 189 5.09 21.60 10.90
C HIS A 189 3.61 21.77 11.28
N SER A 190 3.24 21.58 12.55
CA SER A 190 1.88 21.94 13.02
C SER A 190 1.70 23.43 13.39
N TYR A 191 2.68 24.29 13.10
CA TYR A 191 2.66 25.71 13.49
C TYR A 191 2.95 26.66 12.34
N TYR A 192 2.20 26.61 11.25
CA TYR A 192 1.95 27.80 10.42
C TYR A 192 0.55 27.69 9.79
N GLN A 193 -0.43 28.31 10.47
CA GLN A 193 -1.65 28.83 9.86
C GLN A 193 -1.37 30.23 9.32
#